data_AF-L9WVF5-F1
#
_entry.id   AF-L9WVF5-F1
#
_cell.length_a   1.000
_cell.length_b   1.000
_cell.length_c   1.000
_cell.angle_alpha   90.00
_cell.angle_beta   90.00
_cell.angle_gamma   90.00
#
_symmetry.space_group_name_H-M   'P 1'
#
loop_
_entity.id
_entity.type
_entity.pdbx_description
1 polymer ?
#
loop_
_entity_poly.entity_id
_entity_poly.type
_entity_poly.pdbx_seq_one_letter_code
_entity_poly.pdbx_strand_id
1 'polypeptide(L)'
;MDEDTQASDGCDSDSTASDSATIHFQRAYDWSATPPSIAAITALATVTGIDPTELATELEITLHEYVDPDALDTLVGDQQSEEVTVSFSIDRYRIWFEGDELVVRSQDR
;
A
#
# COMPACT_ATOMS: atom_id res chain seq x y z
N MET A 1 1.60 27.30 56.23
CA MET A 1 0.56 26.50 55.55
C MET A 1 1.08 26.36 54.16
N ASP A 2 1.87 25.33 54.02
CA ASP A 2 2.79 25.06 52.94
C ASP A 2 2.17 23.84 52.26
N GLU A 3 1.61 24.03 51.08
CA GLU A 3 1.21 22.93 50.20
C GLU A 3 1.94 23.10 48.88
N ASP A 4 3.13 22.51 48.87
CA ASP A 4 3.76 21.93 47.70
C ASP A 4 2.86 20.78 47.22
N THR A 5 2.30 20.88 46.02
CA THR A 5 1.99 19.70 45.19
C THR A 5 2.13 20.09 43.73
N GLN A 6 3.35 19.92 43.24
CA GLN A 6 3.64 19.73 41.84
C GLN A 6 3.06 18.37 41.42
N ALA A 7 2.02 18.36 40.59
CA ALA A 7 1.68 17.20 39.76
C ALA A 7 1.78 17.66 38.31
N SER A 8 2.88 17.25 37.71
CA SER A 8 3.16 17.24 36.29
C SER A 8 2.14 16.36 35.57
N ASP A 9 1.19 16.95 34.85
CA ASP A 9 0.55 16.29 33.72
C ASP A 9 1.40 16.53 32.47
N GLY A 10 2.50 15.76 32.41
CA GLY A 10 3.08 15.41 31.14
C GLY A 10 2.14 14.42 30.46
N CYS A 11 1.54 14.85 29.35
CA CYS A 11 1.23 13.96 28.25
C CYS A 11 1.12 14.81 26.98
N ASP A 12 2.27 15.27 26.49
CA ASP A 12 2.48 15.40 25.05
C ASP A 12 2.24 14.01 24.46
N SER A 13 0.99 13.71 24.09
CA SER A 13 0.65 12.54 23.29
C SER A 13 1.12 12.77 21.85
N ASP A 14 2.42 12.98 21.65
CA ASP A 14 3.09 12.70 20.39
C ASP A 14 3.39 11.21 20.37
N SER A 15 2.39 10.40 20.04
CA SER A 15 2.55 8.97 19.84
C SER A 15 1.41 8.44 18.97
N THR A 16 1.43 8.84 17.71
CA THR A 16 1.14 7.85 16.66
C THR A 16 2.33 7.84 15.73
N ALA A 17 3.28 6.98 16.12
CA ALA A 17 4.43 6.50 15.38
C ALA A 17 4.49 6.91 13.90
N SER A 18 5.52 7.69 13.60
CA SER A 18 6.37 7.68 12.41
C SER A 18 6.14 6.52 11.41
N ASP A 19 4.99 6.48 10.73
CA ASP A 19 4.83 5.85 9.42
C ASP A 19 4.89 7.00 8.44
N SER A 20 6.09 7.52 8.16
CA SER A 20 6.31 8.54 7.12
C SER A 20 6.05 8.00 5.71
N ALA A 21 5.31 6.89 5.58
CA ALA A 21 4.95 6.34 4.30
C ALA A 21 3.88 7.24 3.68
N THR A 22 4.30 8.07 2.73
CA THR A 22 3.38 8.92 1.98
C THR A 22 2.49 8.02 1.13
N ILE A 23 1.19 7.99 1.45
CA ILE A 23 0.19 7.33 0.60
C ILE A 23 0.12 8.14 -0.69
N HIS A 24 0.54 7.52 -1.79
CA HIS A 24 0.48 8.14 -3.11
C HIS A 24 -0.82 7.83 -3.84
N PHE A 25 -1.39 6.65 -3.58
CA PHE A 25 -2.58 6.20 -4.27
C PHE A 25 -3.37 5.25 -3.37
N GLN A 26 -4.69 5.41 -3.36
CA GLN A 26 -5.61 4.54 -2.64
C GLN A 26 -6.89 4.46 -3.47
N ARG A 27 -7.34 3.24 -3.78
CA ARG A 27 -8.56 3.05 -4.55
C ARG A 27 -9.19 1.69 -4.28
N ALA A 28 -10.50 1.69 -4.07
CA ALA A 28 -11.32 0.50 -4.08
C ALA A 28 -11.54 -0.01 -5.51
N TYR A 29 -11.32 -1.29 -5.73
CA TYR A 29 -11.47 -1.99 -6.99
C TYR A 29 -12.41 -3.18 -6.82
N ASP A 30 -13.27 -3.37 -7.80
CA ASP A 30 -14.04 -4.60 -7.90
C ASP A 30 -13.18 -5.65 -8.62
N TRP A 31 -12.63 -6.62 -7.87
CA TRP A 31 -11.75 -7.66 -8.41
C TRP A 31 -12.43 -8.59 -9.41
N SER A 32 -13.76 -8.73 -9.28
CA SER A 32 -14.60 -9.45 -10.24
C SER A 32 -14.64 -8.75 -11.62
N ALA A 33 -14.51 -7.42 -11.65
CA ALA A 33 -14.48 -6.63 -12.88
C ALA A 33 -13.06 -6.28 -13.36
N THR A 34 -12.12 -6.04 -12.44
CA THR A 34 -10.75 -5.62 -12.73
C THR A 34 -9.76 -6.55 -12.02
N PRO A 35 -8.90 -7.27 -12.74
CA PRO A 35 -7.88 -8.12 -12.13
C PRO A 35 -6.97 -7.32 -11.18
N PRO A 36 -6.67 -7.80 -9.96
CA PRO A 36 -5.71 -7.18 -9.05
C PRO A 36 -4.32 -6.99 -9.66
N SER A 37 -3.90 -7.89 -10.55
CA SER A 37 -2.67 -7.73 -11.32
C SER A 37 -2.69 -6.45 -12.17
N ILE A 38 -3.77 -6.16 -12.89
CA ILE A 38 -3.93 -4.96 -13.72
C ILE A 38 -4.07 -3.71 -12.86
N ALA A 39 -4.81 -3.79 -11.76
CA ALA A 39 -4.96 -2.67 -10.84
C ALA A 39 -3.62 -2.27 -10.21
N ALA A 40 -2.77 -3.24 -9.84
CA ALA A 40 -1.41 -3.00 -9.34
C ALA A 40 -0.58 -2.18 -10.34
N ILE A 41 -0.53 -2.61 -11.60
CA ILE A 41 0.22 -1.92 -12.66
C ILE A 41 -0.36 -0.51 -12.88
N THR A 42 -1.69 -0.39 -12.95
CA THR A 42 -2.36 0.89 -13.19
C THR A 42 -2.11 1.86 -12.04
N ALA A 43 -2.12 1.38 -10.80
CA ALA A 43 -1.84 2.19 -9.62
C ALA A 43 -0.38 2.66 -9.63
N LEU A 44 0.57 1.76 -9.91
CA LEU A 44 1.99 2.12 -10.05
C LEU A 44 2.22 3.12 -11.18
N ALA A 45 1.59 2.91 -12.33
CA ALA A 45 1.63 3.82 -13.47
C ALA A 45 1.12 5.21 -13.09
N THR A 46 0.02 5.26 -12.33
CA THR A 46 -0.55 6.52 -11.84
C THR A 46 0.38 7.22 -10.86
N VAL A 47 1.02 6.49 -9.94
CA VAL A 47 1.93 7.05 -8.93
C VAL A 47 3.26 7.52 -9.55
N THR A 48 3.80 6.74 -10.49
CA THR A 48 5.08 7.03 -11.15
C THR A 48 4.94 8.01 -12.31
N GLY A 49 3.73 8.19 -12.83
CA GLY A 49 3.47 8.98 -14.05
C GLY A 49 3.97 8.31 -15.32
N ILE A 50 4.28 7.02 -15.27
CA ILE A 50 4.78 6.21 -16.40
C ILE A 50 3.66 5.31 -16.88
N ASP A 51 3.51 5.15 -18.20
CA ASP A 51 2.48 4.27 -18.77
C ASP A 51 2.64 2.82 -18.29
N PRO A 52 1.54 2.08 -18.05
CA PRO A 52 1.59 0.71 -17.52
C PRO A 52 2.38 -0.26 -18.42
N THR A 53 2.39 -0.01 -19.74
CA THR A 53 3.17 -0.78 -20.72
C THR A 53 4.64 -0.37 -20.75
N GLU A 54 4.94 0.89 -20.45
CA GLU A 54 6.30 1.40 -20.37
C GLU A 54 6.93 1.11 -19.02
N LEU A 55 6.14 0.91 -17.97
CA LEU A 55 6.62 0.58 -16.62
C LEU A 55 7.56 -0.63 -16.59
N ALA A 56 7.23 -1.66 -17.37
CA ALA A 56 8.05 -2.87 -17.51
C ALA A 56 9.39 -2.63 -18.24
N THR A 57 9.47 -1.56 -19.03
CA THR A 57 10.61 -1.26 -19.91
C THR A 57 11.47 -0.12 -19.36
N GLU A 58 10.87 0.92 -18.81
CA GLU A 58 11.50 2.12 -18.24
C GLU A 58 12.00 1.91 -16.81
N LEU A 59 11.22 1.20 -15.98
CA LEU A 59 11.63 0.93 -14.59
C LEU A 59 12.29 -0.44 -14.44
N GLU A 60 12.28 -1.29 -15.48
CA GLU A 60 12.62 -2.72 -15.40
C GLU A 60 11.85 -3.45 -14.29
N ILE A 61 10.73 -2.87 -13.85
CA ILE A 61 9.86 -3.42 -12.83
C ILE A 61 8.81 -4.26 -13.55
N THR A 62 9.00 -5.57 -13.55
CA THR A 62 7.90 -6.48 -13.86
C THR A 62 7.28 -6.96 -12.57
N LEU A 63 5.94 -6.85 -12.44
CA LEU A 63 5.24 -7.43 -11.29
C LEU A 63 5.64 -8.89 -11.10
N HIS A 64 5.76 -9.64 -12.20
CA HIS A 64 6.17 -11.05 -12.23
C HIS A 64 7.54 -11.33 -11.58
N GLU A 65 8.41 -10.33 -11.43
CA GLU A 65 9.71 -10.47 -10.76
C GLU A 65 9.59 -10.39 -9.22
N TYR A 66 8.52 -9.77 -8.71
CA TYR A 66 8.27 -9.55 -7.28
C TYR A 66 7.09 -10.37 -6.75
N VAL A 67 6.06 -10.58 -7.58
CA VAL A 67 4.81 -11.26 -7.25
C VAL A 67 4.28 -11.97 -8.49
N ASP A 68 3.87 -13.23 -8.33
CA ASP A 68 3.24 -13.95 -9.41
C ASP A 68 1.84 -13.36 -9.67
N PRO A 69 1.57 -12.77 -10.85
CA PRO A 69 0.33 -12.07 -11.12
C PRO A 69 -0.89 -13.02 -11.16
N ASP A 70 -0.69 -14.28 -11.55
CA ASP A 70 -1.73 -15.32 -11.56
C ASP A 70 -2.04 -15.74 -10.11
N ALA A 71 -1.02 -15.88 -9.26
CA ALA A 71 -1.23 -16.13 -7.84
C ALA A 71 -1.91 -14.95 -7.14
N LEU A 72 -1.55 -13.71 -7.48
CA LEU A 72 -2.20 -12.51 -6.94
C LEU A 72 -3.67 -12.43 -7.38
N ASP A 73 -3.95 -12.72 -8.66
CA ASP A 73 -5.32 -12.80 -9.20
C ASP A 73 -6.14 -13.88 -8.51
N THR A 74 -5.56 -15.05 -8.29
CA THR A 74 -6.23 -16.14 -7.57
C THR A 74 -6.43 -15.80 -6.09
N LEU A 75 -5.44 -15.19 -5.43
CA LEU A 75 -5.47 -14.94 -4.00
C LEU A 75 -6.43 -13.80 -3.63
N VAL A 76 -6.47 -12.73 -4.44
CA VAL A 76 -7.26 -11.52 -4.19
C VAL A 76 -8.59 -11.56 -4.97
N GLY A 77 -8.61 -12.15 -6.16
CA GLY A 77 -9.81 -12.28 -6.99
C GLY A 77 -10.81 -13.33 -6.49
N ASP A 78 -10.37 -14.30 -5.69
CA ASP A 78 -11.28 -15.20 -4.97
C ASP A 78 -11.89 -14.44 -3.77
N GLN A 79 -12.89 -13.60 -4.06
CA GLN A 79 -13.64 -12.72 -3.13
C GLN A 79 -14.25 -13.45 -1.92
N GLN A 80 -14.11 -14.77 -1.80
CA GLN A 80 -14.54 -15.53 -0.63
C GLN A 80 -13.65 -15.32 0.60
N SER A 81 -12.57 -14.57 0.45
CA SER A 81 -11.63 -14.30 1.52
C SER A 81 -11.64 -12.81 1.86
N GLU A 82 -12.70 -12.33 2.52
CA GLU A 82 -12.85 -10.95 3.01
C GLU A 82 -11.71 -10.51 3.97
N GLU A 83 -10.82 -11.44 4.35
CA GLU A 83 -9.68 -11.22 5.24
C GLU A 83 -8.31 -11.38 4.55
N VAL A 84 -8.25 -11.51 3.21
CA VAL A 84 -6.97 -11.61 2.52
C VAL A 84 -6.32 -10.24 2.41
N THR A 85 -5.17 -10.14 3.06
CA THR A 85 -4.31 -8.96 3.05
C THR A 85 -2.99 -9.31 2.37
N VAL A 86 -2.73 -8.72 1.20
CA VAL A 86 -1.49 -8.94 0.45
C VAL A 86 -0.67 -7.68 0.44
N SER A 87 0.54 -7.72 0.99
CA SER A 87 1.46 -6.59 0.93
C SER A 87 2.78 -7.01 0.31
N PHE A 88 3.27 -6.21 -0.63
CA PHE A 88 4.59 -6.40 -1.22
C PHE A 88 5.22 -5.05 -1.53
N SER A 89 6.54 -5.05 -1.60
CA SER A 89 7.32 -3.84 -1.87
C SER A 89 7.98 -3.99 -3.22
N ILE A 90 7.79 -3.00 -4.07
CA ILE A 90 8.45 -2.86 -5.37
C ILE A 90 9.32 -1.61 -5.29
N ASP A 91 10.64 -1.80 -5.35
CA ASP A 91 11.59 -0.70 -5.26
C ASP A 91 11.33 0.18 -4.02
N ARG A 92 10.99 1.46 -4.20
CA ARG A 92 10.63 2.43 -3.16
C ARG A 92 9.12 2.54 -2.88
N TYR A 93 8.30 1.76 -3.56
CA TYR A 93 6.85 1.74 -3.38
C TYR A 93 6.43 0.45 -2.66
N ARG A 94 5.48 0.58 -1.74
CA ARG A 94 4.82 -0.53 -1.09
C ARG A 94 3.38 -0.56 -1.53
N ILE A 95 2.96 -1.71 -2.06
CA ILE A 95 1.61 -1.96 -2.52
C ILE A 95 0.94 -2.87 -1.50
N TRP A 96 -0.29 -2.53 -1.17
CA TRP A 96 -1.10 -3.23 -0.19
C TRP A 96 -2.49 -3.45 -0.78
N PHE A 97 -2.94 -4.70 -0.72
CA PHE A 97 -4.29 -5.13 -1.03
C PHE A 97 -4.95 -5.53 0.29
N GLU A 98 -6.10 -4.93 0.59
CA GLU A 98 -6.92 -5.25 1.76
C GLU A 98 -8.37 -5.33 1.30
N GLY A 99 -8.93 -6.55 1.24
CA GLY A 99 -10.28 -6.74 0.71
C GLY A 99 -10.39 -6.24 -0.73
N ASP A 100 -11.28 -5.29 -0.99
CA ASP A 100 -11.44 -4.60 -2.28
C ASP A 100 -10.53 -3.36 -2.46
N GLU A 101 -9.73 -3.01 -1.46
CA GLU A 101 -8.93 -1.80 -1.49
C GLU A 101 -7.48 -2.04 -1.92
N LEU A 102 -6.98 -1.19 -2.83
CA LEU A 102 -5.58 -1.12 -3.23
C LEU A 102 -4.97 0.18 -2.74
N VAL A 103 -3.90 0.06 -1.95
CA VAL A 103 -3.12 1.18 -1.42
C VAL A 103 -1.68 1.11 -1.92
N VAL A 104 -1.18 2.20 -2.49
CA VAL A 104 0.25 2.39 -2.83
C VAL A 104 0.81 3.52 -1.98
N ARG A 105 1.86 3.21 -1.23
CA ARG A 105 2.60 4.17 -0.40
C ARG A 105 4.08 4.14 -0.73
N SER A 106 4.75 5.29 -0.76
CA SER A 106 6.22 5.31 -0.84
C SER A 106 6.80 5.10 0.53
N GLN A 107 7.80 4.25 0.64
CA GLN A 107 8.68 4.20 1.81
C GLN A 107 9.78 5.25 1.59
N ASP A 108 9.67 6.39 2.30
CA ASP A 108 10.76 7.36 2.38
C ASP A 108 11.86 6.76 3.27
N ARG A 109 13.08 6.61 2.74
CA ARG A 109 14.24 6.08 3.48
C ARG A 109 15.43 7.00 3.32
#